data_AF-A0AA40DYD1-F1
#
_entry.id   AF-A0AA40DYD1-F1
#
_cell.length_a   1.000
_cell.length_b   1.000
_cell.length_c   1.000
_cell.angle_alpha   90.00
_cell.angle_beta   90.00
_cell.angle_gamma   90.00
#
_symmetry.space_group_name_H-M   'P 1'
#
loop_
_entity.id
_entity.type
_entity.pdbx_description
1 polymer ?
#
loop_
_entity_poly.entity_id
_entity_poly.type
_entity_poly.pdbx_seq_one_letter_code
_entity_poly.pdbx_strand_id
1 'polypeptide(L)'
;MPNSLTIHLTNNTPHPSVWAYITGLALQKSCARLILTAAGEPYYPPSPPKILQPLAVDCAIPLGPPGHTTAVTIPQIAGGRIWFSAHRKLTFLLNPGGPGGGAALVEPSVLNPTDPNADVDFAFCEFTLNADQLFANISYVDFVPRLPIALTLQEGGGRVQHVSGMAEDGLERVCRGLREQAGRDGRPWDKLVVEREGRPLRVLSPTHGGAVGASFEGYFEPLVEQAWNKYRESHGPVLRINTQAGPGIVDGQVGKGSDELVVGGEPFCRPTTADILGCNSGPFATGPSPVRNAIIPRLAAAFQRSCIADVAEHPSQPGTFYRCEPTNHYSRIVHECNLDRKGYAFAYDDVQPDGGEDQSGKVNAGDPKVFIVAVGGSGAYIGDRMP
;
A
#
# COMPACT_ATOMS: atom_id res chain seq x y z
N MET A 1 -1.76 -23.24 -10.77
CA MET A 1 -0.92 -22.04 -11.04
C MET A 1 0.18 -22.34 -12.06
N PRO A 2 0.49 -21.41 -12.96
CA PRO A 2 1.61 -21.57 -13.89
C PRO A 2 2.97 -21.27 -13.23
N ASN A 3 4.06 -21.80 -13.82
CA ASN A 3 5.44 -21.49 -13.39
C ASN A 3 5.88 -20.07 -13.78
N SER A 4 5.23 -19.51 -14.80
CA SER A 4 5.40 -18.15 -15.27
C SER A 4 4.07 -17.61 -15.82
N LEU A 5 3.92 -16.30 -15.86
CA LEU A 5 2.74 -15.63 -16.38
C LEU A 5 3.17 -14.52 -17.33
N THR A 6 2.62 -14.50 -18.55
CA THR A 6 2.72 -13.32 -19.41
C THR A 6 1.75 -12.27 -18.92
N ILE A 7 2.27 -11.09 -18.63
CA ILE A 7 1.53 -9.93 -18.14
C ILE A 7 1.65 -8.79 -19.15
N HIS A 8 0.70 -7.88 -19.11
CA HIS A 8 0.59 -6.77 -20.06
C HIS A 8 0.79 -5.45 -19.34
N LEU A 9 1.83 -4.72 -19.71
CA LEU A 9 2.13 -3.39 -19.18
C LEU A 9 1.63 -2.34 -20.18
N THR A 10 0.68 -1.50 -19.77
CA THR A 10 0.04 -0.53 -20.69
C THR A 10 0.40 0.90 -20.31
N ASN A 11 0.83 1.69 -21.30
CA ASN A 11 1.08 3.12 -21.12
C ASN A 11 -0.20 3.93 -21.35
N ASN A 12 -0.90 4.26 -20.28
CA ASN A 12 -2.05 5.16 -20.25
C ASN A 12 -1.68 6.58 -19.75
N THR A 13 -0.41 6.96 -19.89
CA THR A 13 0.03 8.34 -19.64
C THR A 13 -0.08 9.16 -20.93
N PRO A 14 -0.09 10.50 -20.87
CA PRO A 14 0.04 11.34 -22.06
C PRO A 14 1.49 11.40 -22.62
N HIS A 15 2.42 10.60 -22.09
CA HIS A 15 3.84 10.69 -22.39
C HIS A 15 4.38 9.43 -23.09
N PRO A 16 5.25 9.56 -24.12
CA PRO A 16 5.90 8.40 -24.74
C PRO A 16 7.14 7.91 -23.98
N SER A 17 7.68 8.73 -23.06
CA SER A 17 8.89 8.43 -22.30
C SER A 17 8.52 7.83 -20.95
N VAL A 18 8.07 6.57 -20.98
CA VAL A 18 7.70 5.78 -19.79
C VAL A 18 8.45 4.46 -19.80
N TRP A 19 9.00 4.09 -18.64
CA TRP A 19 9.68 2.82 -18.42
C TRP A 19 9.02 2.05 -17.29
N ALA A 20 9.03 0.72 -17.40
CA ALA A 20 8.68 -0.18 -16.33
C ALA A 20 9.91 -0.96 -15.83
N TYR A 21 9.84 -1.45 -14.60
CA TYR A 21 10.82 -2.36 -14.01
C TYR A 21 10.07 -3.40 -13.18
N ILE A 22 10.51 -4.66 -13.23
CA ILE A 22 9.89 -5.72 -12.42
C ILE A 22 10.96 -6.32 -11.53
N THR A 23 10.76 -6.23 -10.22
CA THR A 23 11.72 -6.69 -9.21
C THR A 23 11.05 -7.65 -8.25
N GLY A 24 11.78 -8.57 -7.64
CA GLY A 24 11.24 -9.41 -6.57
C GLY A 24 12.19 -10.53 -6.18
N LEU A 25 11.67 -11.57 -5.52
CA LEU A 25 12.41 -12.78 -5.18
C LEU A 25 11.92 -13.95 -6.03
N ALA A 26 12.80 -14.53 -6.84
CA ALA A 26 12.45 -15.67 -7.69
C ALA A 26 12.28 -16.94 -6.84
N LEU A 27 11.03 -17.35 -6.62
CA LEU A 27 10.69 -18.48 -5.75
C LEU A 27 11.34 -19.79 -6.20
N GLN A 28 11.47 -19.98 -7.51
CA GLN A 28 12.05 -21.18 -8.12
C GLN A 28 13.59 -21.14 -8.20
N LYS A 29 14.23 -20.11 -7.64
CA LYS A 29 15.69 -19.94 -7.63
C LYS A 29 16.20 -19.56 -6.25
N SER A 30 15.87 -20.36 -5.23
CA SER A 30 16.29 -20.15 -3.84
C SER A 30 15.97 -18.74 -3.32
N CYS A 31 14.84 -18.16 -3.76
CA CYS A 31 14.45 -16.78 -3.48
C CYS A 31 15.51 -15.74 -3.87
N ALA A 32 16.32 -16.00 -4.91
CA ALA A 32 17.31 -15.04 -5.40
C ALA A 32 16.65 -13.73 -5.84
N ARG A 33 17.29 -12.60 -5.52
CA ARG A 33 16.86 -11.29 -6.00
C ARG A 33 16.85 -11.28 -7.53
N LEU A 34 15.72 -10.85 -8.08
CA LEU A 34 15.40 -10.78 -9.50
C LEU A 34 15.10 -9.35 -9.91
N ILE A 35 15.58 -8.97 -11.10
CA ILE A 35 15.04 -7.86 -11.90
C ILE A 35 14.84 -8.37 -13.33
N LEU A 36 13.69 -8.10 -13.97
CA LEU A 36 13.50 -8.44 -15.38
C LEU A 36 14.18 -7.43 -16.31
N THR A 37 14.86 -7.93 -17.33
CA THR A 37 15.42 -7.11 -18.41
C THR A 37 14.36 -6.69 -19.42
N ALA A 38 14.67 -5.71 -20.28
CA ALA A 38 13.81 -5.29 -21.39
C ALA A 38 13.45 -6.44 -22.36
N ALA A 39 14.32 -7.45 -22.47
CA ALA A 39 14.08 -8.64 -23.28
C ALA A 39 13.11 -9.65 -22.62
N GLY A 40 12.66 -9.39 -21.40
CA GLY A 40 11.82 -10.31 -20.61
C GLY A 40 12.61 -11.38 -19.86
N GLU A 41 13.95 -11.34 -19.91
CA GLU A 41 14.80 -12.33 -19.25
C GLU A 41 15.09 -11.96 -17.79
N PRO A 42 14.97 -12.92 -16.84
CA PRO A 42 15.41 -12.78 -15.45
C PRO A 42 16.90 -12.44 -15.28
N TYR A 43 17.21 -11.25 -14.76
CA TYR A 43 18.54 -10.88 -14.27
C TYR A 43 18.66 -11.08 -12.76
N TYR A 44 19.73 -11.75 -12.35
CA TYR A 44 20.05 -12.04 -10.95
C TYR A 44 21.37 -11.34 -10.58
N PRO A 45 21.32 -10.13 -10.00
CA PRO A 45 22.53 -9.38 -9.71
C PRO A 45 23.42 -10.13 -8.70
N PRO A 46 24.72 -10.33 -9.01
CA PRO A 46 25.65 -10.94 -8.07
C PRO A 46 25.85 -10.01 -6.86
N SER A 47 26.18 -10.60 -5.70
CA SER A 47 26.49 -9.81 -4.50
C SER A 47 27.68 -8.87 -4.78
N PRO A 48 27.51 -7.54 -4.66
CA PRO A 48 28.62 -6.62 -4.85
C PRO A 48 29.61 -6.68 -3.66
N PRO A 49 30.84 -6.15 -3.84
CA PRO A 49 31.83 -6.10 -2.76
C PRO A 49 31.58 -5.00 -1.73
N LYS A 50 30.75 -4.00 -2.05
CA LYS A 50 30.42 -2.84 -1.20
C LYS A 50 28.95 -2.50 -1.33
N ILE A 51 28.44 -1.68 -0.42
CA ILE A 51 27.09 -1.12 -0.49
C ILE A 51 26.96 -0.10 -1.62
N LEU A 52 25.72 0.18 -2.03
CA LEU A 52 25.33 1.23 -2.96
C LEU A 52 26.03 1.15 -4.32
N GLN A 53 26.24 -0.07 -4.84
CA GLN A 53 26.82 -0.27 -6.17
C GLN A 53 25.73 -0.20 -7.25
N PRO A 54 26.05 0.31 -8.46
CA PRO A 54 25.06 0.42 -9.53
C PRO A 54 24.65 -0.95 -10.07
N LEU A 55 23.45 -1.02 -10.63
CA LEU A 55 23.01 -2.16 -11.43
C LEU A 55 23.86 -2.27 -12.71
N ALA A 56 24.45 -3.44 -12.98
CA ALA A 56 25.33 -3.64 -14.13
C ALA A 56 24.59 -3.82 -15.47
N VAL A 57 23.29 -4.14 -15.41
CA VAL A 57 22.45 -4.41 -16.58
C VAL A 57 21.29 -3.41 -16.59
N ASP A 58 21.07 -2.73 -17.72
CA ASP A 58 19.89 -1.88 -17.89
C ASP A 58 18.63 -2.75 -17.97
N CYS A 59 17.79 -2.63 -16.93
CA CYS A 59 16.57 -3.40 -16.78
C CYS A 59 15.31 -2.57 -17.07
N ALA A 60 15.46 -1.38 -17.67
CA ALA A 60 14.31 -0.55 -18.03
C ALA A 60 13.54 -1.14 -19.22
N ILE A 61 12.27 -1.49 -19.02
CA ILE A 61 11.36 -1.96 -20.07
C ILE A 61 10.64 -0.72 -20.66
N PRO A 62 10.92 -0.28 -21.89
CA PRO A 62 10.21 0.85 -22.48
C PRO A 62 8.75 0.48 -22.77
N LEU A 63 7.80 1.35 -22.40
CA LEU A 63 6.37 1.10 -22.64
C LEU A 63 5.84 1.65 -23.96
N GLY A 64 6.63 2.45 -24.69
CA GLY A 64 6.23 3.02 -25.97
C GLY A 64 5.27 4.21 -25.83
N PRO A 65 4.61 4.64 -26.92
CA PRO A 65 3.69 5.79 -26.92
C PRO A 65 2.41 5.53 -26.09
N PRO A 66 1.62 6.59 -25.79
CA PRO A 66 0.31 6.43 -25.15
C PRO A 66 -0.58 5.40 -25.86
N GLY A 67 -1.26 4.55 -25.09
CA GLY A 67 -2.08 3.43 -25.54
C GLY A 67 -1.31 2.16 -25.92
N HIS A 68 0.03 2.18 -25.91
CA HIS A 68 0.83 0.99 -26.23
C HIS A 68 0.86 -0.01 -25.07
N THR A 69 0.82 -1.30 -25.41
CA THR A 69 0.93 -2.42 -24.45
C THR A 69 2.18 -3.24 -24.74
N THR A 70 3.02 -3.41 -23.73
CA THR A 70 4.21 -4.26 -23.75
C THR A 70 3.93 -5.55 -22.97
N ALA A 71 4.07 -6.70 -23.60
CA ALA A 71 3.94 -8.00 -22.94
C ALA A 71 5.30 -8.45 -22.36
N VAL A 72 5.31 -8.92 -21.11
CA VAL A 72 6.49 -9.49 -20.46
C VAL A 72 6.12 -10.74 -19.67
N THR A 73 7.03 -11.70 -19.57
CA THR A 73 6.78 -12.95 -18.84
C THR A 73 7.49 -12.91 -17.50
N ILE A 74 6.70 -12.97 -16.42
CA ILE A 74 7.22 -13.05 -15.04
C ILE A 74 7.32 -14.52 -14.60
N PRO A 75 8.39 -14.94 -13.92
CA PRO A 75 8.40 -16.21 -13.19
C PRO A 75 7.53 -16.12 -11.93
N GLN A 76 7.43 -17.23 -11.17
CA GLN A 76 6.94 -17.16 -9.80
C GLN A 76 7.86 -16.26 -8.95
N ILE A 77 7.27 -15.19 -8.41
CA ILE A 77 7.94 -14.11 -7.69
C ILE A 77 7.19 -13.87 -6.37
N ALA A 78 7.93 -13.78 -5.27
CA ALA A 78 7.44 -13.25 -4.00
C ALA A 78 7.96 -11.84 -3.75
N GLY A 79 7.16 -11.01 -3.07
CA GLY A 79 7.49 -9.62 -2.79
C GLY A 79 7.82 -8.84 -4.07
N GLY A 80 7.04 -9.09 -5.12
CA GLY A 80 7.22 -8.50 -6.43
C GLY A 80 6.74 -7.05 -6.44
N ARG A 81 7.45 -6.21 -7.20
CA ARG A 81 7.03 -4.84 -7.51
C ARG A 81 7.14 -4.60 -9.01
N ILE A 82 6.12 -3.97 -9.57
CA ILE A 82 6.15 -3.39 -10.91
C ILE A 82 6.24 -1.89 -10.72
N TRP A 83 7.41 -1.35 -11.04
CA TRP A 83 7.72 0.06 -10.96
C TRP A 83 7.47 0.71 -12.31
N PHE A 84 7.05 1.97 -12.30
CA PHE A 84 6.94 2.81 -13.48
C PHE A 84 7.64 4.13 -13.25
N SER A 85 8.26 4.69 -14.29
CA SER A 85 8.77 6.05 -14.24
C SER A 85 8.54 6.81 -15.54
N ALA A 86 8.34 8.12 -15.43
CA ALA A 86 8.12 9.02 -16.56
C ALA A 86 9.27 10.03 -16.70
N HIS A 87 9.59 10.38 -17.94
CA HIS A 87 10.65 11.31 -18.38
C HIS A 87 12.10 10.92 -18.03
N ARG A 88 12.33 10.21 -16.93
CA ARG A 88 13.62 9.67 -16.50
C ARG A 88 13.48 8.21 -16.06
N LYS A 89 14.54 7.44 -16.26
CA LYS A 89 14.69 6.06 -15.76
C LYS A 89 14.91 6.05 -14.24
N LEU A 90 14.46 4.99 -13.58
CA LEU A 90 14.83 4.71 -12.18
C LEU A 90 16.27 4.21 -12.07
N THR A 91 16.91 4.58 -10.98
CA THR A 91 18.22 4.10 -10.55
C THR A 91 18.03 3.12 -9.39
N PHE A 92 18.42 1.86 -9.61
CA PHE A 92 18.50 0.84 -8.57
C PHE A 92 19.95 0.67 -8.13
N LEU A 93 20.17 0.50 -6.83
CA LEU A 93 21.49 0.22 -6.26
C LEU A 93 21.50 -1.16 -5.60
N LEU A 94 22.69 -1.69 -5.35
CA LEU A 94 22.93 -3.02 -4.84
C LEU A 94 23.80 -2.97 -3.58
N ASN A 95 23.39 -3.72 -2.57
CA ASN A 95 24.15 -4.00 -1.36
C ASN A 95 24.59 -5.48 -1.32
N PRO A 96 25.67 -5.82 -0.60
CA PRO A 96 26.08 -7.21 -0.41
C PRO A 96 25.04 -8.03 0.37
N GLY A 97 25.05 -9.35 0.20
CA GLY A 97 24.37 -10.29 1.11
C GLY A 97 22.85 -10.30 1.03
N GLY A 98 22.29 -10.33 -0.18
CA GLY A 98 20.86 -10.47 -0.40
C GLY A 98 20.34 -11.92 -0.38
N PRO A 99 19.01 -12.09 -0.45
CA PRO A 99 18.37 -13.40 -0.56
C PRO A 99 18.92 -14.25 -1.72
N GLY A 100 18.93 -15.57 -1.53
CA GLY A 100 19.46 -16.54 -2.49
C GLY A 100 20.97 -16.43 -2.77
N GLY A 101 21.72 -15.71 -1.93
CA GLY A 101 23.17 -15.52 -2.06
C GLY A 101 23.59 -14.44 -3.05
N GLY A 102 22.64 -13.66 -3.59
CA GLY A 102 22.88 -12.57 -4.53
C GLY A 102 23.01 -11.20 -3.86
N ALA A 103 22.75 -10.15 -4.63
CA ALA A 103 22.68 -8.79 -4.10
C ALA A 103 21.38 -8.51 -3.33
N ALA A 104 21.46 -7.68 -2.29
CA ALA A 104 20.30 -7.01 -1.72
C ALA A 104 19.98 -5.78 -2.58
N LEU A 105 18.75 -5.67 -3.07
CA LEU A 105 18.30 -4.54 -3.87
C LEU A 105 18.01 -3.34 -2.95
N VAL A 106 18.60 -2.19 -3.28
CA VAL A 106 18.23 -0.91 -2.71
C VAL A 106 17.22 -0.27 -3.67
N GLU A 107 15.99 -0.19 -3.19
CA GLU A 107 14.85 0.32 -3.94
C GLU A 107 14.83 1.86 -3.92
N PRO A 108 14.17 2.50 -4.90
CA PRO A 108 14.01 3.96 -4.93
C PRO A 108 13.41 4.51 -3.63
N SER A 109 14.04 5.52 -3.04
CA SER A 109 13.52 6.21 -1.85
C SER A 109 12.95 7.58 -2.19
N VAL A 110 11.72 7.84 -1.75
CA VAL A 110 11.11 9.17 -1.76
C VAL A 110 11.41 9.98 -0.50
N LEU A 111 12.05 9.36 0.50
CA LEU A 111 12.26 9.92 1.85
C LEU A 111 13.64 10.51 2.04
N ASN A 112 14.60 10.11 1.20
CA ASN A 112 15.95 10.65 1.20
C ASN A 112 16.07 11.70 0.07
N PRO A 113 16.23 13.00 0.37
CA PRO A 113 16.40 14.04 -0.64
C PRO A 113 17.62 13.85 -1.55
N THR A 114 18.61 13.04 -1.13
CA THR A 114 19.81 12.73 -1.91
C THR A 114 19.70 11.44 -2.72
N ASP A 115 18.57 10.73 -2.64
CA ASP A 115 18.31 9.55 -3.46
C ASP A 115 18.34 9.95 -4.95
N PRO A 116 18.97 9.16 -5.83
CA PRO A 116 18.98 9.45 -7.26
C PRO A 116 17.58 9.51 -7.90
N ASN A 117 16.57 8.92 -7.24
CA ASN A 117 15.18 8.91 -7.66
C ASN A 117 14.32 9.98 -6.97
N ALA A 118 14.90 10.81 -6.09
CA ALA A 118 14.14 11.79 -5.30
C ALA A 118 13.28 12.71 -6.18
N ASP A 119 13.75 13.05 -7.37
CA ASP A 119 13.06 13.93 -8.32
C ASP A 119 12.43 13.19 -9.51
N VAL A 120 12.51 11.85 -9.54
CA VAL A 120 11.91 11.05 -10.61
C VAL A 120 10.41 10.91 -10.35
N ASP A 121 9.60 11.12 -11.38
CA ASP A 121 8.17 10.80 -11.32
C ASP A 121 8.03 9.28 -11.47
N PHE A 122 7.70 8.60 -10.38
CA PHE A 122 7.57 7.17 -10.35
C PHE A 122 6.41 6.69 -9.49
N ALA A 123 5.95 5.48 -9.78
CA ALA A 123 4.95 4.75 -9.04
C ALA A 123 5.33 3.27 -8.97
N PHE A 124 4.68 2.52 -8.11
CA PHE A 124 4.76 1.06 -8.15
C PHE A 124 3.46 0.41 -7.66
N CYS A 125 3.23 -0.81 -8.12
CA CYS A 125 2.27 -1.73 -7.53
C CYS A 125 2.99 -3.00 -7.08
N GLU A 126 2.35 -3.73 -6.17
CA GLU A 126 2.93 -4.92 -5.55
C GLU A 126 2.22 -6.16 -6.06
N PHE A 127 2.95 -7.28 -6.11
CA PHE A 127 2.36 -8.56 -6.47
C PHE A 127 3.15 -9.75 -5.90
N THR A 128 2.50 -10.89 -5.83
CA THR A 128 3.12 -12.19 -5.65
C THR A 128 2.47 -13.18 -6.60
N LEU A 129 3.29 -13.89 -7.38
CA LEU A 129 2.89 -15.04 -8.18
C LEU A 129 3.54 -16.28 -7.56
N ASN A 130 2.77 -17.15 -6.93
CA ASN A 130 3.27 -18.37 -6.30
C ASN A 130 2.53 -19.62 -6.79
N ALA A 131 2.71 -20.74 -6.10
CA ALA A 131 2.07 -22.00 -6.47
C ALA A 131 0.55 -22.03 -6.23
N ASP A 132 0.02 -21.08 -5.44
CA ASP A 132 -1.37 -21.03 -5.00
C ASP A 132 -2.17 -19.94 -5.72
N GLN A 133 -1.59 -18.76 -5.95
CA GLN A 133 -2.29 -17.62 -6.55
C GLN A 133 -1.35 -16.57 -7.17
N LEU A 134 -1.94 -15.74 -8.04
CA LEU A 134 -1.49 -14.35 -8.22
C LEU A 134 -2.27 -13.49 -7.23
N PHE A 135 -1.57 -12.66 -6.49
CA PHE A 135 -2.13 -11.57 -5.70
C PHE A 135 -1.43 -10.29 -6.12
N ALA A 136 -2.15 -9.20 -6.37
CA ALA A 136 -1.58 -7.91 -6.69
C ALA A 136 -2.41 -6.77 -6.10
N ASN A 137 -1.76 -5.66 -5.77
CA ASN A 137 -2.40 -4.47 -5.20
C ASN A 137 -1.71 -3.19 -5.66
N ILE A 138 -2.50 -2.13 -5.81
CA ILE A 138 -1.95 -0.76 -5.83
C ILE A 138 -1.49 -0.40 -4.40
N SER A 139 -0.62 0.59 -4.25
CA SER A 139 -0.17 1.03 -2.92
C SER A 139 0.01 2.53 -2.83
N TYR A 140 -0.48 3.08 -1.72
CA TYR A 140 -0.32 4.46 -1.28
C TYR A 140 0.20 4.53 0.17
N VAL A 141 0.73 3.41 0.69
CA VAL A 141 1.25 3.31 2.07
C VAL A 141 2.42 4.27 2.28
N ASP A 142 3.27 4.42 1.26
CA ASP A 142 4.42 5.33 1.31
C ASP A 142 4.10 6.71 0.72
N PHE A 143 3.46 6.76 -0.45
CA PHE A 143 3.11 8.01 -1.11
C PHE A 143 2.05 7.82 -2.20
N VAL A 144 1.35 8.91 -2.55
CA VAL A 144 0.53 9.02 -3.77
C VAL A 144 1.42 9.52 -4.92
N PRO A 145 1.59 8.74 -6.01
CA PRO A 145 2.35 9.15 -7.17
C PRO A 145 1.54 10.07 -8.11
N ARG A 146 2.24 10.79 -8.99
CA ARG A 146 1.64 11.47 -10.16
C ARG A 146 1.25 10.49 -11.27
N LEU A 147 1.75 9.26 -11.23
CA LEU A 147 1.43 8.18 -12.16
C LEU A 147 0.45 7.19 -11.51
N PRO A 148 -0.88 7.35 -11.67
CA PRO A 148 -1.84 6.36 -11.20
C PRO A 148 -1.56 4.99 -11.81
N ILE A 149 -1.88 3.93 -11.08
CA ILE A 149 -1.81 2.56 -11.56
C ILE A 149 -3.20 1.94 -11.49
N ALA A 150 -3.56 1.20 -12.54
CA ALA A 150 -4.75 0.36 -12.57
C ALA A 150 -4.36 -1.11 -12.78
N LEU A 151 -5.12 -2.02 -12.18
CA LEU A 151 -4.91 -3.46 -12.26
C LEU A 151 -6.14 -4.14 -12.87
N THR A 152 -5.93 -5.02 -13.84
CA THR A 152 -7.00 -5.87 -14.38
C THR A 152 -6.55 -7.32 -14.38
N LEU A 153 -7.33 -8.20 -13.76
CA LEU A 153 -7.03 -9.62 -13.66
C LEU A 153 -8.20 -10.44 -14.19
N GLN A 154 -7.93 -11.30 -15.18
CA GLN A 154 -8.89 -12.28 -15.68
C GLN A 154 -8.52 -13.69 -15.21
N GLU A 155 -9.51 -14.40 -14.69
CA GLU A 155 -9.42 -15.79 -14.19
C GLU A 155 -9.73 -16.82 -15.30
N GLY A 156 -9.45 -18.10 -15.03
CA GLY A 156 -9.69 -19.21 -15.97
C GLY A 156 -11.16 -19.38 -16.37
N GLY A 157 -12.10 -18.98 -15.50
CA GLY A 157 -13.53 -18.93 -15.77
C GLY A 157 -14.02 -17.68 -16.50
N GLY A 158 -13.13 -16.75 -16.87
CA GLY A 158 -13.46 -15.51 -17.57
C GLY A 158 -13.91 -14.35 -16.68
N ARG A 159 -14.08 -14.58 -15.36
CA ARG A 159 -14.33 -13.51 -14.39
C ARG A 159 -13.17 -12.52 -14.42
N VAL A 160 -13.52 -11.23 -14.42
CA VAL A 160 -12.56 -10.12 -14.37
C VAL A 160 -12.66 -9.45 -13.01
N GLN A 161 -11.52 -9.06 -12.45
CA GLN A 161 -11.42 -8.12 -11.34
C GLN A 161 -10.69 -6.88 -11.85
N HIS A 162 -11.20 -5.71 -11.48
CA HIS A 162 -10.58 -4.44 -11.84
C HIS A 162 -10.37 -3.55 -10.61
N VAL A 163 -9.19 -2.93 -10.55
CA VAL A 163 -8.85 -1.83 -9.65
C VAL A 163 -8.49 -0.64 -10.52
N SER A 164 -9.27 0.42 -10.36
CA SER A 164 -9.34 1.55 -11.30
C SER A 164 -8.19 2.54 -11.11
N GLY A 165 -7.69 2.65 -9.88
CA GLY A 165 -6.78 3.72 -9.49
C GLY A 165 -7.44 5.10 -9.59
N MET A 166 -6.61 6.12 -9.79
CA MET A 166 -7.05 7.50 -9.97
C MET A 166 -7.11 7.90 -11.44
N ALA A 167 -7.93 8.90 -11.75
CA ALA A 167 -7.88 9.61 -13.01
C ALA A 167 -6.56 10.39 -13.17
N GLU A 168 -6.32 10.93 -14.37
CA GLU A 168 -5.09 11.67 -14.69
C GLU A 168 -4.82 12.87 -13.76
N ASP A 169 -5.87 13.51 -13.24
CA ASP A 169 -5.80 14.62 -12.27
C ASP A 169 -5.81 14.17 -10.80
N GLY A 170 -5.61 12.87 -10.54
CA GLY A 170 -5.73 12.25 -9.22
C GLY A 170 -4.85 12.89 -8.16
N LEU A 171 -3.56 13.09 -8.47
CA LEU A 171 -2.62 13.72 -7.55
C LEU A 171 -3.04 15.16 -7.22
N GLU A 172 -3.44 15.94 -8.22
CA GLU A 172 -3.92 17.31 -8.04
C GLU A 172 -5.13 17.36 -7.10
N ARG A 173 -6.07 16.42 -7.25
CA ARG A 173 -7.25 16.30 -6.38
C ARG A 173 -6.86 15.96 -4.94
N VAL A 174 -5.91 15.05 -4.74
CA VAL A 174 -5.37 14.73 -3.41
C VAL A 174 -4.69 15.94 -2.78
N CYS A 175 -3.81 16.63 -3.53
CA CYS A 175 -3.15 17.84 -3.04
C CYS A 175 -4.15 18.92 -2.64
N ARG A 176 -5.20 19.13 -3.43
CA ARG A 176 -6.28 20.07 -3.09
C ARG A 176 -6.99 19.65 -1.80
N GLY A 177 -7.40 18.39 -1.69
CA GLY A 177 -8.07 17.88 -0.49
C GLY A 177 -7.25 18.04 0.77
N LEU A 178 -5.93 17.80 0.71
CA LEU A 178 -5.03 17.94 1.86
C LEU A 178 -4.83 19.41 2.25
N ARG A 179 -4.70 20.32 1.27
CA ARG A 179 -4.62 21.76 1.55
C ARG A 179 -5.92 22.29 2.16
N GLU A 180 -7.07 21.85 1.66
CA GLU A 180 -8.37 22.18 2.24
C GLU A 180 -8.49 21.64 3.67
N GLN A 181 -8.03 20.40 3.93
CA GLN A 181 -8.07 19.81 5.26
C GLN A 181 -7.16 20.56 6.25
N ALA A 182 -5.93 20.90 5.84
CA ALA A 182 -5.03 21.71 6.65
C ALA A 182 -5.65 23.07 7.01
N GLY A 183 -6.39 23.69 6.08
CA GLY A 183 -7.14 24.93 6.35
C GLY A 183 -8.29 24.76 7.36
N ARG A 184 -8.82 23.54 7.54
CA ARG A 184 -9.93 23.25 8.47
C ARG A 184 -9.46 22.95 9.89
N ASP A 185 -8.43 22.12 10.04
CA ASP A 185 -7.98 21.62 11.35
C ASP A 185 -6.62 22.17 11.81
N GLY A 186 -5.93 22.92 10.96
CA GLY A 186 -4.60 23.48 11.23
C GLY A 186 -3.48 22.44 11.31
N ARG A 187 -3.74 21.18 10.95
CA ARG A 187 -2.74 20.11 10.94
C ARG A 187 -1.98 20.10 9.59
N PRO A 188 -0.72 19.63 9.56
CA PRO A 188 0.18 19.85 8.43
C PRO A 188 -0.06 18.87 7.27
N TRP A 189 -1.32 18.62 6.90
CA TRP A 189 -1.68 17.77 5.76
C TRP A 189 -1.15 18.31 4.44
N ASP A 190 -1.14 19.62 4.27
CA ASP A 190 -0.60 20.34 3.11
C ASP A 190 0.91 20.13 2.94
N LYS A 191 1.65 20.01 4.05
CA LYS A 191 3.11 19.76 4.04
C LYS A 191 3.49 18.37 3.53
N LEU A 192 2.53 17.44 3.46
CA LEU A 192 2.76 16.13 2.84
C LEU A 192 2.96 16.21 1.33
N VAL A 193 2.57 17.33 0.69
CA VAL A 193 2.75 17.55 -0.74
C VAL A 193 4.21 17.87 -1.04
N VAL A 194 4.86 17.01 -1.83
CA VAL A 194 6.21 17.24 -2.34
C VAL A 194 6.09 17.87 -3.72
N GLU A 195 6.61 19.09 -3.87
CA GLU A 195 6.61 19.81 -5.14
C GLU A 195 8.00 19.86 -5.78
N ARG A 196 8.03 19.92 -7.11
CA ARG A 196 9.21 20.22 -7.93
C ARG A 196 8.80 21.16 -9.04
N GLU A 197 9.61 22.19 -9.27
CA GLU A 197 9.37 23.17 -10.35
C GLU A 197 7.95 23.77 -10.32
N GLY A 198 7.40 24.00 -9.12
CA GLY A 198 6.06 24.58 -8.93
C GLY A 198 4.89 23.63 -9.22
N ARG A 199 5.14 22.32 -9.40
CA ARG A 199 4.09 21.30 -9.55
C ARG A 199 4.21 20.19 -8.51
N PRO A 200 3.10 19.57 -8.07
CA PRO A 200 3.15 18.37 -7.24
C PRO A 200 3.90 17.24 -7.94
N LEU A 201 4.88 16.64 -7.26
CA LEU A 201 5.56 15.42 -7.72
C LEU A 201 4.91 14.19 -7.10
N ARG A 202 4.56 14.26 -5.82
CA ARG A 202 3.91 13.20 -5.04
C ARG A 202 3.37 13.76 -3.73
N VAL A 203 2.58 12.97 -3.02
CA VAL A 203 2.17 13.24 -1.62
C VAL A 203 2.69 12.12 -0.75
N LEU A 204 3.47 12.42 0.29
CA LEU A 204 3.91 11.39 1.24
C LEU A 204 2.78 10.97 2.18
N SER A 205 2.79 9.72 2.62
CA SER A 205 1.90 9.29 3.69
C SER A 205 2.27 9.99 5.01
N PRO A 206 1.30 10.20 5.93
CA PRO A 206 1.55 10.86 7.21
C PRO A 206 2.57 10.11 8.09
N THR A 207 2.73 8.80 7.91
CA THR A 207 3.80 7.99 8.54
C THR A 207 5.20 8.52 8.20
N HIS A 208 5.35 9.12 7.02
CA HIS A 208 6.59 9.69 6.53
C HIS A 208 6.66 11.22 6.65
N GLY A 209 5.73 11.83 7.39
CA GLY A 209 5.63 13.30 7.50
C GLY A 209 6.91 13.98 7.97
N GLY A 210 7.72 13.32 8.81
CA GLY A 210 9.01 13.82 9.27
C GLY A 210 9.99 14.15 8.13
N ALA A 211 9.93 13.44 7.00
CA ALA A 211 10.79 13.69 5.84
C ALA A 211 10.51 15.05 5.16
N VAL A 212 9.34 15.64 5.42
CA VAL A 212 8.88 16.91 4.84
C VAL A 212 8.50 17.94 5.92
N GLY A 213 8.88 17.69 7.17
CA GLY A 213 8.58 18.61 8.29
C GLY A 213 7.09 18.69 8.66
N ALA A 214 6.31 17.65 8.35
CA ALA A 214 4.94 17.47 8.79
C ALA A 214 4.92 16.61 10.07
N SER A 215 4.61 17.22 11.22
CA SER A 215 4.43 16.49 12.48
C SER A 215 2.95 16.34 12.82
N PHE A 216 2.54 15.10 13.09
CA PHE A 216 1.19 14.76 13.56
C PHE A 216 1.18 14.38 15.04
N GLU A 217 2.26 14.60 15.80
CA GLU A 217 2.32 14.28 17.22
C GLU A 217 1.08 14.78 17.98
N GLY A 218 0.49 13.93 18.81
CA GLY A 218 -0.71 14.28 19.57
C GLY A 218 -2.01 14.31 18.75
N TYR A 219 -2.00 13.92 17.46
CA TYR A 219 -3.18 14.00 16.60
C TYR A 219 -4.26 12.96 16.93
N PHE A 220 -3.92 11.70 17.14
CA PHE A 220 -4.89 10.62 17.37
C PHE A 220 -5.21 10.35 18.85
N GLU A 221 -4.46 10.93 19.78
CA GLU A 221 -4.62 10.76 21.22
C GLU A 221 -6.06 11.08 21.69
N PRO A 222 -6.76 12.11 21.16
CA PRO A 222 -8.19 12.31 21.45
C PRO A 222 -9.10 11.16 20.99
N LEU A 223 -8.79 10.50 19.87
CA LEU A 223 -9.55 9.31 19.41
C LEU A 223 -9.27 8.11 20.32
N VAL A 224 -8.03 7.96 20.78
CA VAL A 224 -7.63 6.93 21.76
C VAL A 224 -8.39 7.11 23.06
N GLU A 225 -8.51 8.35 23.58
CA GLU A 225 -9.34 8.63 24.75
C GLU A 225 -10.82 8.28 24.53
N GLN A 226 -11.38 8.60 23.35
CA GLN A 226 -12.76 8.23 23.02
C GLN A 226 -12.95 6.70 23.04
N ALA A 227 -12.04 5.94 22.42
CA ALA A 227 -12.09 4.49 22.41
C ALA A 227 -11.95 3.89 23.83
N TRP A 228 -10.99 4.36 24.62
CA TRP A 228 -10.79 3.87 25.99
C TRP A 228 -11.97 4.16 26.92
N ASN A 229 -12.59 5.34 26.78
CA ASN A 229 -13.80 5.67 27.53
C ASN A 229 -14.99 4.82 27.08
N LYS A 230 -15.14 4.60 25.76
CA LYS A 230 -16.20 3.77 25.18
C LYS A 230 -16.13 2.33 25.66
N TYR A 231 -14.95 1.71 25.73
CA TYR A 231 -14.83 0.28 26.08
C TYR A 231 -14.55 0.01 27.55
N ARG A 232 -14.74 1.01 28.43
CA ARG A 232 -14.55 0.82 29.88
C ARG A 232 -15.67 -0.05 30.45
N GLU A 233 -15.28 -1.15 31.10
CA GLU A 233 -16.15 -2.23 31.60
C GLU A 233 -17.34 -1.72 32.43
N SER A 234 -17.19 -0.58 33.11
CA SER A 234 -18.21 -0.02 34.00
C SER A 234 -19.41 0.64 33.30
N HIS A 235 -19.32 0.96 31.99
CA HIS A 235 -20.37 1.73 31.30
C HIS A 235 -20.47 1.48 29.78
N GLY A 236 -19.52 0.78 29.20
CA GLY A 236 -19.32 0.69 27.75
C GLY A 236 -19.88 -0.55 27.08
N PRO A 237 -20.09 -0.54 25.75
CA PRO A 237 -20.20 -1.78 24.99
C PRO A 237 -18.92 -2.61 25.09
N VAL A 238 -19.02 -3.89 24.77
CA VAL A 238 -17.88 -4.80 24.58
C VAL A 238 -17.35 -4.60 23.15
N LEU A 239 -16.05 -4.33 23.00
CA LEU A 239 -15.38 -4.37 21.70
C LEU A 239 -15.39 -5.82 21.21
N ARG A 240 -15.78 -6.07 19.96
CA ARG A 240 -15.76 -7.42 19.37
C ARG A 240 -14.87 -7.41 18.14
N ILE A 241 -13.81 -8.21 18.17
CA ILE A 241 -12.89 -8.36 17.04
C ILE A 241 -13.06 -9.75 16.44
N ASN A 242 -13.59 -9.80 15.22
CA ASN A 242 -13.47 -10.97 14.38
C ASN A 242 -12.03 -11.07 13.88
N THR A 243 -11.27 -12.02 14.43
CA THR A 243 -9.87 -12.26 14.07
C THR A 243 -9.72 -12.87 12.67
N GLN A 244 -10.80 -13.43 12.12
CA GLN A 244 -10.83 -14.18 10.85
C GLN A 244 -9.75 -15.29 10.83
N ALA A 245 -9.47 -15.82 12.02
CA ALA A 245 -8.49 -16.85 12.30
C ALA A 245 -9.06 -17.82 13.35
N GLY A 246 -8.25 -18.78 13.81
CA GLY A 246 -8.65 -19.80 14.78
C GLY A 246 -9.42 -19.30 16.01
N PRO A 247 -9.07 -18.15 16.63
CA PRO A 247 -9.81 -17.62 17.78
C PRO A 247 -11.25 -17.15 17.49
N GLY A 248 -11.62 -16.95 16.22
CA GLY A 248 -12.94 -16.44 15.85
C GLY A 248 -13.17 -15.01 16.30
N ILE A 249 -14.34 -14.74 16.88
CA ILE A 249 -14.68 -13.44 17.46
C ILE A 249 -14.24 -13.41 18.92
N VAL A 250 -13.41 -12.44 19.27
CA VAL A 250 -12.93 -12.21 20.63
C VAL A 250 -13.45 -10.89 21.17
N ASP A 251 -13.79 -10.88 22.45
CA ASP A 251 -14.30 -9.71 23.14
C ASP A 251 -13.15 -8.88 23.74
N GLY A 252 -13.37 -7.59 23.94
CA GLY A 252 -12.41 -6.68 24.53
C GLY A 252 -13.01 -5.54 25.34
N GLN A 253 -12.33 -5.20 26.44
CA GLN A 253 -12.74 -4.17 27.38
C GLN A 253 -11.51 -3.54 28.09
N VAL A 254 -11.67 -2.31 28.55
CA VAL A 254 -10.77 -1.67 29.50
C VAL A 254 -11.27 -1.98 30.90
N GLY A 255 -10.52 -2.80 31.63
CA GLY A 255 -10.91 -3.28 32.96
C GLY A 255 -11.00 -2.15 34.01
N LYS A 256 -11.79 -2.35 35.06
CA LYS A 256 -11.92 -1.35 36.14
C LYS A 256 -10.57 -1.06 36.81
N GLY A 257 -10.12 0.20 36.75
CA GLY A 257 -8.85 0.63 37.33
C GLY A 257 -7.61 0.23 36.51
N SER A 258 -7.81 -0.34 35.31
CA SER A 258 -6.76 -0.58 34.33
C SER A 258 -6.75 0.55 33.28
N ASP A 259 -5.59 0.76 32.66
CA ASP A 259 -5.43 1.59 31.46
C ASP A 259 -5.12 0.74 30.21
N GLU A 260 -5.21 -0.58 30.32
CA GLU A 260 -5.05 -1.51 29.20
C GLU A 260 -6.41 -1.94 28.65
N LEU A 261 -6.52 -1.92 27.32
CA LEU A 261 -7.58 -2.59 26.59
C LEU A 261 -7.18 -4.07 26.45
N VAL A 262 -7.91 -4.97 27.10
CA VAL A 262 -7.66 -6.42 26.97
C VAL A 262 -8.62 -6.96 25.93
N VAL A 263 -8.11 -7.57 24.85
CA VAL A 263 -8.91 -8.16 23.77
C VAL A 263 -8.51 -9.63 23.60
N GLY A 264 -9.46 -10.55 23.77
CA GLY A 264 -9.17 -11.99 23.67
C GLY A 264 -8.08 -12.49 24.64
N GLY A 265 -7.95 -11.83 25.81
CA GLY A 265 -6.89 -12.11 26.79
C GLY A 265 -5.55 -11.43 26.51
N GLU A 266 -5.41 -10.70 25.41
CA GLU A 266 -4.19 -9.98 25.05
C GLU A 266 -4.28 -8.50 25.49
N PRO A 267 -3.32 -7.98 26.29
CA PRO A 267 -3.32 -6.58 26.71
C PRO A 267 -2.79 -5.65 25.61
N PHE A 268 -3.46 -4.53 25.39
CA PHE A 268 -3.04 -3.46 24.50
C PHE A 268 -2.96 -2.15 25.31
N CYS A 269 -1.76 -1.56 25.38
CA CYS A 269 -1.59 -0.21 25.88
C CYS A 269 -2.19 0.81 24.90
N ARG A 270 -2.38 2.05 25.37
CA ARG A 270 -2.80 3.17 24.53
C ARG A 270 -1.81 3.37 23.37
N PRO A 271 -2.23 3.32 22.10
CA PRO A 271 -1.36 3.66 21.00
C PRO A 271 -1.12 5.18 20.95
N THR A 272 0.07 5.56 20.53
CA THR A 272 0.38 6.95 20.13
C THR A 272 -0.08 7.20 18.69
N THR A 273 -0.07 8.47 18.25
CA THR A 273 -0.23 8.81 16.82
C THR A 273 0.74 8.01 15.94
N ALA A 274 2.01 7.87 16.35
CA ALA A 274 3.01 7.15 15.56
C ALA A 274 2.67 5.65 15.42
N ASP A 275 2.17 5.04 16.49
CA ASP A 275 1.71 3.64 16.46
C ASP A 275 0.53 3.47 15.50
N ILE A 276 -0.47 4.36 15.55
CA ILE A 276 -1.64 4.30 14.67
C ILE A 276 -1.24 4.46 13.21
N LEU A 277 -0.46 5.50 12.89
CA LEU A 277 -0.02 5.77 11.52
C LEU A 277 0.89 4.66 10.97
N GLY A 278 1.84 4.18 11.77
CA GLY A 278 2.82 3.18 11.38
C GLY A 278 2.28 1.74 11.37
N CYS A 279 1.26 1.44 12.18
CA CYS A 279 0.67 0.10 12.32
C CYS A 279 1.67 -1.01 12.73
N ASN A 280 2.83 -0.67 13.29
CA ASN A 280 3.95 -1.60 13.49
C ASN A 280 4.75 -1.41 14.78
N SER A 281 4.36 -0.47 15.64
CA SER A 281 5.02 -0.17 16.92
C SER A 281 4.03 -0.17 18.07
N GLY A 282 4.55 -0.05 19.30
CA GLY A 282 3.76 0.01 20.52
C GLY A 282 2.78 -1.18 20.61
N PRO A 283 1.47 -0.95 20.80
CA PRO A 283 0.48 -2.02 20.90
C PRO A 283 0.29 -2.81 19.59
N PHE A 284 0.77 -2.30 18.45
CA PHE A 284 0.67 -2.94 17.13
C PHE A 284 1.95 -3.67 16.70
N ALA A 285 2.95 -3.78 17.58
CA ALA A 285 4.12 -4.62 17.32
C ALA A 285 3.73 -6.12 17.37
N THR A 286 4.06 -6.86 16.31
CA THR A 286 3.87 -8.31 16.25
C THR A 286 4.84 -9.02 17.19
N GLY A 287 4.41 -10.14 17.76
CA GLY A 287 5.21 -10.91 18.70
C GLY A 287 4.96 -12.42 18.58
N PRO A 288 5.32 -13.21 19.60
CA PRO A 288 5.15 -14.66 19.57
C PRO A 288 3.69 -15.11 19.68
N SER A 289 2.76 -14.26 20.15
CA SER A 289 1.34 -14.63 20.30
C SER A 289 0.60 -14.59 18.95
N PRO A 290 0.09 -15.73 18.45
CA PRO A 290 -0.70 -15.77 17.23
C PRO A 290 -2.04 -15.05 17.38
N VAL A 291 -2.63 -15.12 18.58
CA VAL A 291 -3.90 -14.44 18.90
C VAL A 291 -3.71 -12.93 18.78
N ARG A 292 -2.65 -12.40 19.41
CA ARG A 292 -2.28 -10.99 19.30
C ARG A 292 -2.07 -10.57 17.86
N ASN A 293 -1.29 -11.34 17.10
CA ASN A 293 -0.99 -11.04 15.71
C ASN A 293 -2.23 -11.07 14.80
N ALA A 294 -3.25 -11.86 15.14
CA ALA A 294 -4.53 -11.86 14.42
C ALA A 294 -5.41 -10.64 14.78
N ILE A 295 -5.31 -10.11 16.00
CA ILE A 295 -6.05 -8.93 16.48
C ILE A 295 -5.47 -7.63 15.91
N ILE A 296 -4.13 -7.49 15.88
CA ILE A 296 -3.42 -6.25 15.54
C ILE A 296 -3.95 -5.58 14.26
N PRO A 297 -4.10 -6.27 13.11
CA PRO A 297 -4.58 -5.63 11.88
C PRO A 297 -5.96 -4.99 12.04
N ARG A 298 -6.87 -5.67 12.75
CA ARG A 298 -8.25 -5.21 12.95
C ARG A 298 -8.32 -3.98 13.84
N LEU A 299 -7.55 -4.00 14.93
CA LEU A 299 -7.50 -2.87 15.85
C LEU A 299 -6.82 -1.66 15.19
N ALA A 300 -5.70 -1.86 14.50
CA ALA A 300 -5.00 -0.79 13.79
C ALA A 300 -5.87 -0.16 12.68
N ALA A 301 -6.55 -0.97 11.87
CA ALA A 301 -7.48 -0.47 10.86
C ALA A 301 -8.66 0.30 11.46
N ALA A 302 -9.18 -0.15 12.61
CA ALA A 302 -10.26 0.55 13.31
C ALA A 302 -9.86 1.94 13.80
N PHE A 303 -8.62 2.12 14.25
CA PHE A 303 -8.06 3.44 14.60
C PHE A 303 -7.81 4.30 13.36
N GLN A 304 -7.15 3.76 12.32
CA GLN A 304 -6.88 4.48 11.07
C GLN A 304 -8.16 5.02 10.43
N ARG A 305 -9.24 4.22 10.47
CA ARG A 305 -10.56 4.58 9.94
C ARG A 305 -11.44 5.33 10.94
N SER A 306 -10.94 5.65 12.15
CA SER A 306 -11.67 6.26 13.28
C SER A 306 -12.94 5.53 13.75
N CYS A 307 -13.31 4.41 13.13
CA CYS A 307 -14.56 3.70 13.41
C CYS A 307 -14.54 2.97 14.76
N ILE A 308 -13.36 2.81 15.39
CA ILE A 308 -13.21 2.30 16.75
C ILE A 308 -14.03 3.09 17.79
N ALA A 309 -14.22 4.40 17.56
CA ALA A 309 -15.04 5.26 18.41
C ALA A 309 -16.53 5.20 18.04
N ASP A 310 -16.88 4.87 16.79
CA ASP A 310 -18.26 4.86 16.27
C ASP A 310 -18.99 3.54 16.57
N VAL A 311 -18.44 2.41 16.11
CA VAL A 311 -19.04 1.07 16.25
C VAL A 311 -18.20 0.17 17.16
N ALA A 312 -18.76 -0.96 17.61
CA ALA A 312 -18.11 -1.88 18.54
C ALA A 312 -17.66 -3.20 17.89
N GLU A 313 -18.09 -3.48 16.66
CA GLU A 313 -17.76 -4.71 15.94
C GLU A 313 -16.75 -4.40 14.84
N HIS A 314 -15.60 -5.09 14.87
CA HIS A 314 -14.51 -4.90 13.93
C HIS A 314 -14.04 -6.24 13.32
N PRO A 315 -13.67 -6.29 12.03
CA PRO A 315 -13.72 -5.18 11.06
C PRO A 315 -15.15 -4.68 10.81
N SER A 316 -15.30 -3.37 10.62
CA SER A 316 -16.60 -2.74 10.32
C SER A 316 -16.76 -2.46 8.83
N GLN A 317 -17.97 -2.11 8.40
CA GLN A 317 -18.29 -1.83 7.00
C GLN A 317 -17.80 -0.43 6.56
N PRO A 318 -17.49 -0.22 5.25
CA PRO A 318 -16.99 1.06 4.73
C PRO A 318 -17.82 2.29 5.10
N GLY A 319 -19.14 2.15 5.24
CA GLY A 319 -20.04 3.25 5.64
C GLY A 319 -19.82 3.80 7.06
N THR A 320 -18.91 3.21 7.85
CA THR A 320 -18.52 3.69 9.19
C THR A 320 -17.15 4.40 9.20
N PHE A 321 -16.41 4.38 8.09
CA PHE A 321 -15.03 4.86 8.05
C PHE A 321 -14.97 6.39 7.96
N TYR A 322 -14.00 6.98 8.66
CA TYR A 322 -13.67 8.41 8.66
C TYR A 322 -14.83 9.34 9.07
N ARG A 323 -15.71 8.86 9.95
CA ARG A 323 -16.89 9.60 10.43
C ARG A 323 -16.71 10.28 11.79
N CYS A 324 -15.61 9.99 12.48
CA CYS A 324 -15.28 10.56 13.78
C CYS A 324 -13.99 11.36 13.67
N GLU A 325 -13.89 12.45 14.43
CA GLU A 325 -12.65 13.22 14.52
C GLU A 325 -11.91 12.90 15.82
N PRO A 326 -10.57 12.85 15.81
CA PRO A 326 -9.68 12.92 14.63
C PRO A 326 -9.71 11.63 13.77
N THR A 327 -9.43 11.75 12.47
CA THR A 327 -9.30 10.59 11.55
C THR A 327 -8.12 10.69 10.59
N ASN A 328 -7.73 9.59 9.92
CA ASN A 328 -6.70 9.61 8.89
C ASN A 328 -7.23 10.28 7.60
N HIS A 329 -7.11 11.61 7.53
CA HIS A 329 -7.57 12.37 6.37
C HIS A 329 -6.79 12.10 5.10
N TYR A 330 -5.50 11.73 5.18
CA TYR A 330 -4.75 11.27 4.01
C TYR A 330 -5.45 10.06 3.38
N SER A 331 -5.73 9.03 4.17
CA SER A 331 -6.43 7.83 3.67
C SER A 331 -7.84 8.16 3.17
N ARG A 332 -8.65 8.93 3.92
CA ARG A 332 -9.97 9.39 3.48
C ARG A 332 -9.94 10.03 2.08
N ILE A 333 -9.04 10.99 1.88
CA ILE A 333 -8.91 11.74 0.62
C ILE A 333 -8.40 10.85 -0.52
N VAL A 334 -7.45 9.94 -0.23
CA VAL A 334 -6.95 8.97 -1.21
C VAL A 334 -8.07 8.07 -1.71
N HIS A 335 -8.89 7.51 -0.83
CA HIS A 335 -10.07 6.73 -1.23
C HIS A 335 -11.05 7.60 -2.04
N GLU A 336 -11.33 8.83 -1.63
CA GLU A 336 -12.22 9.75 -2.38
C GLU A 336 -11.72 10.10 -3.79
N CYS A 337 -10.41 10.05 -4.03
CA CYS A 337 -9.80 10.38 -5.31
C CYS A 337 -9.65 9.17 -6.25
N ASN A 338 -9.62 7.94 -5.71
CA ASN A 338 -9.71 6.73 -6.52
C ASN A 338 -11.12 6.57 -7.11
N LEU A 339 -11.20 6.18 -8.37
CA LEU A 339 -12.48 6.10 -9.11
C LEU A 339 -13.44 5.11 -8.46
N ASP A 340 -12.94 3.95 -8.06
CA ASP A 340 -13.69 2.88 -7.39
C ASP A 340 -13.64 2.94 -5.86
N ARG A 341 -13.09 4.04 -5.30
CA ARG A 341 -12.86 4.24 -3.87
C ARG A 341 -11.88 3.26 -3.22
N LYS A 342 -11.18 2.43 -4.00
CA LYS A 342 -10.19 1.48 -3.48
C LYS A 342 -8.78 2.06 -3.50
N GLY A 343 -7.97 1.73 -2.52
CA GLY A 343 -6.56 2.10 -2.46
C GLY A 343 -5.92 1.65 -1.14
N TYR A 344 -4.66 1.22 -1.20
CA TYR A 344 -3.95 0.74 -0.03
C TYR A 344 -3.26 1.93 0.67
N ALA A 345 -3.99 2.70 1.47
CA ALA A 345 -3.51 3.97 2.02
C ALA A 345 -2.82 3.87 3.39
N PHE A 346 -2.90 2.70 4.04
CA PHE A 346 -2.15 2.34 5.24
C PHE A 346 -1.94 0.82 5.31
N ALA A 347 -1.05 0.33 6.17
CA ALA A 347 -0.55 -1.06 6.14
C ALA A 347 -1.61 -2.17 6.24
N TYR A 348 -2.77 -1.89 6.83
CA TYR A 348 -3.86 -2.85 7.04
C TYR A 348 -5.18 -2.41 6.38
N ASP A 349 -5.10 -1.69 5.24
CA ASP A 349 -6.30 -1.25 4.50
C ASP A 349 -7.07 -2.42 3.84
N ASP A 350 -6.46 -3.59 3.78
CA ASP A 350 -7.04 -4.86 3.34
C ASP A 350 -7.97 -5.51 4.39
N VAL A 351 -7.99 -4.98 5.61
CA VAL A 351 -8.90 -5.44 6.66
C VAL A 351 -10.33 -5.11 6.28
N GLN A 352 -11.16 -6.14 6.16
CA GLN A 352 -12.58 -6.04 5.82
C GLN A 352 -13.38 -7.12 6.55
N PRO A 353 -14.69 -6.92 6.76
CA PRO A 353 -15.57 -7.97 7.29
C PRO A 353 -15.55 -9.21 6.38
N ASP A 354 -15.92 -10.38 6.93
CA ASP A 354 -16.09 -11.59 6.12
C ASP A 354 -17.13 -11.35 5.01
N GLY A 355 -16.74 -11.62 3.76
CA GLY A 355 -17.57 -11.32 2.58
C GLY A 355 -17.83 -9.84 2.32
N GLY A 356 -17.15 -8.94 3.03
CA GLY A 356 -17.28 -7.49 2.86
C GLY A 356 -16.63 -6.96 1.58
N GLU A 357 -16.86 -5.68 1.32
CA GLU A 357 -16.26 -4.98 0.17
C GLU A 357 -14.76 -4.73 0.39
N ASP A 358 -13.93 -5.06 -0.61
CA ASP A 358 -12.52 -4.68 -0.59
C ASP A 358 -12.36 -3.16 -0.70
N GLN A 359 -11.49 -2.60 0.13
CA GLN A 359 -11.08 -1.19 0.07
C GLN A 359 -9.61 -1.03 -0.29
N SER A 360 -8.82 -2.10 -0.30
CA SER A 360 -7.36 -2.03 -0.48
C SER A 360 -6.90 -1.85 -1.91
N GLY A 361 -7.76 -2.17 -2.89
CA GLY A 361 -7.38 -2.08 -4.31
C GLY A 361 -6.52 -3.27 -4.73
N LYS A 362 -6.95 -4.47 -4.33
CA LYS A 362 -6.30 -5.74 -4.70
C LYS A 362 -7.07 -6.48 -5.79
N VAL A 363 -6.35 -7.35 -6.50
CA VAL A 363 -6.88 -8.41 -7.35
C VAL A 363 -6.16 -9.71 -7.03
N ASN A 364 -6.87 -10.84 -7.04
CA ASN A 364 -6.23 -12.13 -6.83
C ASN A 364 -6.92 -13.30 -7.55
N ALA A 365 -6.16 -14.31 -7.97
CA ALA A 365 -6.68 -15.48 -8.67
C ALA A 365 -5.80 -16.72 -8.44
N GLY A 366 -6.42 -17.88 -8.22
CA GLY A 366 -5.75 -19.19 -8.19
C GLY A 366 -5.48 -19.81 -9.58
N ASP A 367 -5.97 -19.15 -10.64
CA ASP A 367 -5.87 -19.58 -12.03
C ASP A 367 -5.75 -18.38 -13.01
N PRO A 368 -4.84 -17.42 -12.76
CA PRO A 368 -4.73 -16.19 -13.55
C PRO A 368 -4.46 -16.51 -15.04
N LYS A 369 -5.21 -15.86 -15.93
CA LYS A 369 -5.06 -15.97 -17.39
C LYS A 369 -4.47 -14.72 -18.01
N VAL A 370 -4.96 -13.56 -17.60
CA VAL A 370 -4.49 -12.27 -18.09
C VAL A 370 -4.30 -11.36 -16.89
N PHE A 371 -3.14 -10.74 -16.78
CA PHE A 371 -2.88 -9.69 -15.81
C PHE A 371 -2.38 -8.46 -16.56
N ILE A 372 -3.15 -7.37 -16.49
CA ILE A 372 -2.83 -6.09 -17.10
C ILE A 372 -2.53 -5.09 -15.98
N VAL A 373 -1.41 -4.39 -16.11
CA VAL A 373 -1.04 -3.26 -15.26
C VAL A 373 -0.91 -2.05 -16.15
N ALA A 374 -1.80 -1.08 -15.97
CA ALA A 374 -1.76 0.18 -16.71
C ALA A 374 -1.19 1.27 -15.82
N VAL A 375 -0.30 2.10 -16.39
CA VAL A 375 0.23 3.30 -15.73
C VAL A 375 -0.28 4.54 -16.44
N GLY A 376 -0.73 5.53 -15.67
CA GLY A 376 -1.38 6.73 -16.15
C GLY A 376 -2.90 6.63 -16.09
N GLY A 377 -3.53 7.75 -15.76
CA GLY A 377 -4.98 7.82 -15.54
C GLY A 377 -5.80 8.09 -16.80
N SER A 378 -5.19 8.18 -17.98
CA SER A 378 -5.92 8.43 -19.22
C SER A 378 -6.72 7.17 -19.60
N GLY A 379 -8.05 7.31 -19.72
CA GLY A 379 -8.93 6.16 -19.97
C GLY A 379 -9.21 5.28 -18.76
N ALA A 380 -8.88 5.73 -17.54
CA ALA A 380 -9.28 5.04 -16.31
C ALA A 380 -10.81 4.91 -16.23
N TYR A 381 -11.29 3.75 -15.78
CA TYR A 381 -12.71 3.41 -15.76
C TYR A 381 -13.05 2.57 -14.54
N ILE A 382 -14.35 2.46 -14.25
CA ILE A 382 -14.87 1.59 -13.19
C ILE A 382 -15.58 0.40 -13.84
N GLY A 383 -15.38 -0.79 -13.27
CA GLY A 383 -16.15 -1.99 -13.59
C GLY A 383 -15.30 -3.21 -13.90
N ASP A 384 -15.89 -4.38 -13.69
CA ASP A 384 -15.24 -5.69 -13.82
C ASP A 384 -15.26 -6.18 -15.26
N ARG A 385 -14.49 -5.51 -16.13
CA ARG A 385 -14.37 -5.84 -17.55
C ARG A 385 -12.93 -5.69 -18.04
N MET A 386 -12.62 -6.31 -19.17
CA MET A 386 -11.37 -6.02 -19.87
C MET A 386 -11.41 -4.59 -20.43
N PRO A 387 -10.26 -3.89 -20.49
CA PRO A 387 -10.15 -2.53 -21.02
C PRO A 387 -10.57 -2.45 -22.50
#